data_AF-A0AA96MCY5-F1
#
_entry.id   AF-A0AA96MCY5-F1
#
_cell.length_a   1.000
_cell.length_b   1.000
_cell.length_c   1.000
_cell.angle_alpha   90.00
_cell.angle_beta   90.00
_cell.angle_gamma   90.00
#
_symmetry.space_group_name_H-M   'P 1'
#
loop_
_entity.id
_entity.type
_entity.pdbx_description
1 polymer ?
#
loop_
_entity_poly.entity_id
_entity_poly.type
_entity_poly.pdbx_seq_one_letter_code
_entity_poly.pdbx_strand_id
1 'polypeptide(L)'
;MVSSETTGKRIATLRKAKGLSQEQLAEKLEVSAQAVSKWENGKSLPETATLPRLSAALGHSIDSILLPQELVVLSAVYTDGQSELDVTQFVNQFVTGNRLSLSVGDQTFPQPLTSDRMKLLLVTYETPSGVYSAYVEKDQQLTLDIHSAGYTAEDKALRILYATYGNERAGRSVLNKLKHYEHFQWKFLTASHELFPSLIGNDGNDYLLLVYLNAEGIHAVSCAEGERLHYSPDRSRLYQRNAADQQHIIEGISRLGFGRGMDCSWAGAMMLALTASGIDTTYNRVMGNSGACWRVAFEPVWDYSSADALVAYDYSVPACRAYGIHASRAERLEPQQRAAEKLEILEDLRAGRLPVAINLRVAPEWGVITGYLEDGRTLLCRSYFDDETFKELKDDPEFQADMAVSMGYLFVDHWPYKLIRLGELAEAPSALDNLYASLRLKLDSMRTADSGSYKVGYSALESWREGLLDHKWYAAADDAAYSRRLEVNRFCMMALADARRSAAAYLTESLPLLQASPGAGAIAEMAGLYGKMAALLEEFYAGLAIDASGSPRQSWTAAHREKQAELLTLVASLEELGDTLARSVLDLGPGQN
;
A
#
# COMPACT_ATOMS: atom_id res chain seq x y z
N MET A 1 54.95 -11.84 -14.58
CA MET A 1 55.30 -11.87 -16.02
C MET A 1 54.01 -11.88 -16.82
N VAL A 2 53.94 -11.15 -17.92
CA VAL A 2 52.76 -11.16 -18.82
C VAL A 2 52.63 -12.55 -19.43
N SER A 3 51.50 -13.22 -19.20
CA SER A 3 51.21 -14.55 -19.77
C SER A 3 50.51 -14.40 -21.11
N SER A 4 51.10 -14.91 -22.18
CA SER A 4 50.50 -14.86 -23.53
C SER A 4 49.13 -15.55 -23.57
N GLU A 5 48.97 -16.65 -22.82
CA GLU A 5 47.71 -17.38 -22.75
C GLU A 5 46.60 -16.56 -22.05
N THR A 6 46.93 -15.92 -20.92
CA THR A 6 45.94 -15.17 -20.13
C THR A 6 45.57 -13.86 -20.82
N THR A 7 46.56 -13.15 -21.40
CA THR A 7 46.35 -11.97 -22.25
C THR A 7 45.52 -12.32 -23.48
N GLY A 8 45.79 -13.46 -24.13
CA GLY A 8 45.05 -13.92 -25.30
C GLY A 8 43.58 -14.16 -25.02
N LYS A 9 43.26 -14.90 -23.95
CA LYS A 9 41.88 -15.12 -23.49
C LYS A 9 41.17 -13.79 -23.17
N ARG A 10 41.87 -12.84 -22.55
CA ARG A 10 41.32 -11.51 -22.24
C ARG A 10 40.97 -10.72 -23.49
N ILE A 11 41.86 -10.68 -24.50
CA ILE A 11 41.61 -10.02 -25.79
C ILE A 11 40.37 -10.62 -26.47
N ALA A 12 40.26 -11.96 -26.49
CA ALA A 12 39.10 -12.65 -27.08
C ALA A 12 37.78 -12.29 -26.38
N THR A 13 37.78 -12.26 -25.05
CA THR A 13 36.59 -11.89 -24.26
C THR A 13 36.16 -10.45 -24.52
N LEU A 14 37.10 -9.50 -24.46
CA LEU A 14 36.81 -8.07 -24.67
C LEU A 14 36.33 -7.79 -26.10
N ARG A 15 36.94 -8.45 -27.10
CA ARG A 15 36.51 -8.37 -28.50
C ARG A 15 35.05 -8.82 -28.66
N LYS A 16 34.71 -9.98 -28.10
CA LYS A 16 33.35 -10.53 -28.16
C LYS A 16 32.34 -9.63 -27.44
N ALA A 17 32.71 -9.04 -26.31
CA ALA A 17 31.88 -8.09 -25.58
C ALA A 17 31.58 -6.81 -26.40
N LYS A 18 32.48 -6.41 -27.30
CA LYS A 18 32.27 -5.32 -28.26
C LYS A 18 31.54 -5.75 -29.55
N GLY A 19 31.13 -7.01 -29.65
CA GLY A 19 30.44 -7.54 -30.83
C GLY A 19 31.31 -7.63 -32.09
N LEU A 20 32.64 -7.58 -31.95
CA LEU A 20 33.57 -7.55 -33.09
C LEU A 20 33.99 -8.97 -33.51
N SER A 21 34.10 -9.23 -34.82
CA SER A 21 34.80 -10.40 -35.35
C SER A 21 36.33 -10.24 -35.25
N GLN A 22 37.10 -11.32 -35.42
CA GLN A 22 38.57 -11.22 -35.42
C GLN A 22 39.06 -10.34 -36.59
N GLU A 23 38.39 -10.42 -37.74
CA GLU A 23 38.64 -9.60 -38.92
C GLU A 23 38.35 -8.12 -38.65
N GLN A 24 37.21 -7.82 -38.02
CA GLN A 24 36.83 -6.45 -37.68
C GLN A 24 37.77 -5.82 -36.65
N LEU A 25 38.24 -6.60 -35.67
CA LEU A 25 39.26 -6.12 -34.73
C LEU A 25 40.60 -5.92 -35.45
N ALA A 26 41.00 -6.83 -36.33
CA ALA A 26 42.24 -6.72 -37.09
C ALA A 26 42.27 -5.48 -38.00
N GLU A 27 41.15 -5.18 -38.66
CA GLU A 27 40.97 -3.99 -39.50
C GLU A 27 41.15 -2.70 -38.68
N LYS A 28 40.52 -2.62 -37.50
CA LYS A 28 40.66 -1.46 -36.58
C LYS A 28 42.08 -1.25 -36.07
N LEU A 29 42.90 -2.30 -36.05
CA LEU A 29 44.26 -2.27 -35.52
C LEU A 29 45.33 -2.18 -36.62
N GLU A 30 44.93 -2.23 -37.89
CA GLU A 30 45.82 -2.31 -39.06
C GLU A 30 46.78 -3.52 -38.99
N VAL A 31 46.26 -4.67 -38.52
CA VAL A 31 47.00 -5.94 -38.47
C VAL A 31 46.28 -7.03 -39.25
N SER A 32 46.92 -8.18 -39.45
CA SER A 32 46.25 -9.33 -40.06
C SER A 32 45.29 -10.02 -39.07
N ALA A 33 44.17 -10.56 -39.57
CA ALA A 33 43.27 -11.39 -38.75
C ALA A 33 44.00 -12.61 -38.13
N GLN A 34 45.05 -13.10 -38.81
CA GLN A 34 45.93 -14.15 -38.29
C GLN A 34 46.74 -13.70 -37.06
N ALA A 35 47.13 -12.43 -36.97
CA ALA A 35 47.80 -11.87 -35.80
C ALA A 35 46.86 -11.84 -34.59
N VAL A 36 45.63 -11.35 -34.76
CA VAL A 36 44.59 -11.37 -33.72
C VAL A 36 44.31 -12.81 -33.26
N SER A 37 44.17 -13.75 -34.20
CA SER A 37 44.00 -15.17 -33.89
C SER A 37 45.18 -15.76 -33.11
N LYS A 38 46.43 -15.40 -33.44
CA LYS A 38 47.61 -15.83 -32.68
C LYS A 38 47.63 -15.27 -31.26
N TRP A 39 47.22 -14.02 -31.07
CA TRP A 39 47.07 -13.42 -29.74
C TRP A 39 46.01 -14.13 -28.93
N GLU A 40 44.81 -14.30 -29.48
CA GLU A 40 43.68 -14.92 -28.76
C GLU A 40 43.95 -16.39 -28.37
N ASN A 41 44.77 -17.09 -29.16
CA ASN A 41 45.19 -18.46 -28.87
C ASN A 41 46.49 -18.55 -28.03
N GLY A 42 46.98 -17.44 -27.49
CA GLY A 42 48.16 -17.39 -26.62
C GLY A 42 49.50 -17.72 -27.30
N LYS A 43 49.54 -17.76 -28.64
CA LYS A 43 50.73 -18.10 -29.43
C LYS A 43 51.74 -16.96 -29.53
N SER A 44 51.29 -15.72 -29.35
CA SER A 44 52.14 -14.52 -29.28
C SER A 44 51.41 -13.41 -28.52
N LEU A 45 52.14 -12.39 -28.05
CA LEU A 45 51.55 -11.17 -27.50
C LEU A 45 51.39 -10.11 -28.60
N PRO A 46 50.49 -9.12 -28.42
CA PRO A 46 50.47 -7.94 -29.25
C PRO A 46 51.79 -7.17 -29.14
N GLU A 47 52.27 -6.63 -30.24
CA GLU A 47 53.48 -5.79 -30.25
C GLU A 47 53.24 -4.50 -29.47
N THR A 48 54.28 -3.96 -28.84
CA THR A 48 54.18 -2.75 -28.02
C THR A 48 53.58 -1.57 -28.79
N ALA A 49 53.88 -1.45 -30.08
CA ALA A 49 53.33 -0.42 -30.96
C ALA A 49 51.81 -0.56 -31.21
N THR A 50 51.27 -1.77 -31.09
CA THR A 50 49.84 -2.05 -31.32
C THR A 50 49.00 -1.87 -30.06
N LEU A 51 49.61 -1.91 -28.87
CA LEU A 51 48.90 -1.83 -27.58
C LEU A 51 48.02 -0.57 -27.41
N PRO A 52 48.45 0.66 -27.81
CA PRO A 52 47.59 1.83 -27.67
C PRO A 52 46.32 1.74 -28.52
N ARG A 53 46.44 1.24 -29.76
CA ARG A 53 45.30 1.05 -30.67
C ARG A 53 44.38 -0.06 -30.17
N LEU A 54 44.96 -1.14 -29.65
CA LEU A 54 44.22 -2.26 -29.04
C LEU A 54 43.43 -1.80 -27.81
N SER A 55 44.06 -1.00 -26.94
CA SER A 55 43.44 -0.37 -25.78
C SER A 55 42.26 0.51 -26.18
N ALA A 56 42.44 1.39 -27.18
CA ALA A 56 41.37 2.25 -27.69
C ALA A 56 40.22 1.46 -28.35
N ALA A 57 40.52 0.43 -29.15
CA ALA A 57 39.52 -0.37 -29.85
C ALA A 57 38.66 -1.22 -28.88
N LEU A 58 39.23 -1.68 -27.77
CA LEU A 58 38.53 -2.48 -26.76
C LEU A 58 37.93 -1.64 -25.63
N GLY A 59 38.39 -0.40 -25.42
CA GLY A 59 37.92 0.49 -24.37
C GLY A 59 38.47 0.15 -22.97
N HIS A 60 39.67 -0.41 -22.89
CA HIS A 60 40.34 -0.81 -21.64
C HIS A 60 41.80 -0.36 -21.63
N SER A 61 42.39 -0.10 -20.47
CA SER A 61 43.82 0.25 -20.37
C SER A 61 44.72 -0.91 -20.84
N ILE A 62 45.92 -0.59 -21.31
CA ILE A 62 46.92 -1.59 -21.72
C ILE A 62 47.20 -2.58 -20.59
N ASP A 63 47.31 -2.08 -19.35
CA ASP A 63 47.54 -2.91 -18.17
C ASP A 63 46.38 -3.89 -17.93
N SER A 64 45.12 -3.44 -18.06
CA SER A 64 43.94 -4.31 -17.91
C SER A 64 43.85 -5.42 -18.97
N ILE A 65 44.50 -5.22 -20.13
CA ILE A 65 44.56 -6.20 -21.22
C ILE A 65 45.70 -7.19 -21.00
N LEU A 66 46.89 -6.70 -20.62
CA LEU A 66 48.10 -7.50 -20.49
C LEU A 66 48.22 -8.23 -19.15
N LEU A 67 47.74 -7.60 -18.08
CA LEU A 67 47.78 -8.08 -16.71
C LEU A 67 46.32 -8.23 -16.24
N PRO A 68 45.67 -9.36 -16.54
CA PRO A 68 44.32 -9.59 -16.07
C PRO A 68 44.32 -9.45 -14.55
N GLN A 69 43.53 -8.49 -14.08
CA GLN A 69 43.46 -8.19 -12.66
C GLN A 69 42.88 -9.39 -11.93
N GLU A 70 43.68 -9.96 -11.04
CA GLU A 70 43.22 -11.01 -10.12
C GLU A 70 42.51 -10.39 -8.91
N LEU A 71 42.76 -9.10 -8.65
CA LEU A 71 42.04 -8.28 -7.69
C LEU A 71 41.10 -7.33 -8.43
N VAL A 72 39.79 -7.48 -8.25
CA VAL A 72 38.78 -6.61 -8.89
C VAL A 72 37.91 -5.96 -7.82
N VAL A 73 37.76 -4.64 -7.84
CA VAL A 73 36.80 -3.96 -6.97
C VAL A 73 35.42 -4.04 -7.63
N LEU A 74 34.50 -4.76 -6.99
CA LEU A 74 33.14 -4.99 -7.46
C LEU A 74 32.21 -3.82 -7.10
N SER A 75 32.41 -3.24 -5.92
CA SER A 75 31.66 -2.09 -5.42
C SER A 75 32.52 -1.28 -4.45
N ALA A 76 32.43 0.04 -4.50
CA ALA A 76 32.98 0.92 -3.49
C ALA A 76 32.05 2.10 -3.22
N VAL A 77 31.68 2.31 -1.96
CA VAL A 77 30.74 3.35 -1.53
C VAL A 77 31.37 4.21 -0.45
N TYR A 78 31.49 5.51 -0.70
CA TYR A 78 31.88 6.49 0.32
C TYR A 78 30.63 7.02 1.02
N THR A 79 30.57 6.90 2.34
CA THR A 79 29.34 7.14 3.11
C THR A 79 29.61 7.72 4.49
N ASP A 80 28.64 8.45 5.01
CA ASP A 80 28.56 8.87 6.42
C ASP A 80 27.50 8.09 7.23
N GLY A 81 27.00 6.99 6.65
CA GLY A 81 25.92 6.15 7.19
C GLY A 81 24.50 6.72 6.98
N GLN A 82 24.36 7.89 6.36
CA GLN A 82 23.05 8.44 5.95
C GLN A 82 23.03 8.75 4.45
N SER A 83 24.13 9.28 3.92
CA SER A 83 24.35 9.57 2.51
C SER A 83 25.39 8.62 1.93
N GLU A 84 25.22 8.24 0.66
CA GLU A 84 26.11 7.32 -0.04
C GLU A 84 26.54 7.89 -1.39
N LEU A 85 27.81 7.71 -1.73
CA LEU A 85 28.38 8.05 -3.03
C LEU A 85 29.05 6.80 -3.60
N ASP A 86 28.54 6.31 -4.74
CA ASP A 86 29.21 5.26 -5.51
C ASP A 86 30.49 5.80 -6.13
N VAL A 87 31.62 5.28 -5.65
CA VAL A 87 32.97 5.64 -6.09
C VAL A 87 33.69 4.44 -6.71
N THR A 88 32.96 3.38 -7.08
CA THR A 88 33.51 2.11 -7.59
C THR A 88 34.45 2.31 -8.76
N GLN A 89 34.03 3.09 -9.76
CA GLN A 89 34.85 3.37 -10.95
C GLN A 89 36.11 4.15 -10.61
N PHE A 90 36.03 5.05 -9.63
CA PHE A 90 37.14 5.89 -9.21
C PHE A 90 38.16 5.06 -8.41
N VAL A 91 37.70 4.27 -7.44
CA VAL A 91 38.53 3.36 -6.63
C VAL A 91 39.26 2.35 -7.50
N ASN A 92 38.62 1.83 -8.56
CA ASN A 92 39.26 0.91 -9.50
C ASN A 92 40.48 1.51 -10.22
N GLN A 93 40.60 2.84 -10.34
CA GLN A 93 41.77 3.49 -10.94
C GLN A 93 43.03 3.37 -10.07
N PHE A 94 42.88 3.08 -8.78
CA PHE A 94 43.97 2.91 -7.83
C PHE A 94 44.46 1.45 -7.73
N VAL A 95 43.86 0.53 -8.49
CA VAL A 95 44.32 -0.87 -8.57
C VAL A 95 45.51 -0.94 -9.52
N THR A 96 46.71 -1.16 -8.98
CA THR A 96 47.94 -1.32 -9.76
C THR A 96 48.65 -2.61 -9.36
N GLY A 97 48.95 -3.48 -10.32
CA GLY A 97 49.65 -4.74 -10.07
C GLY A 97 48.96 -5.67 -9.07
N ASN A 98 47.63 -5.81 -9.18
CA ASN A 98 46.77 -6.54 -8.24
C ASN A 98 46.84 -6.07 -6.78
N ARG A 99 47.19 -4.79 -6.57
CA ARG A 99 47.16 -4.13 -5.28
C ARG A 99 46.34 -2.84 -5.37
N LEU A 100 45.33 -2.71 -4.52
CA LEU A 100 44.63 -1.44 -4.28
C LEU A 100 45.35 -0.71 -3.15
N SER A 101 45.75 0.54 -3.38
CA SER A 101 46.27 1.41 -2.32
C SER A 101 45.73 2.82 -2.50
N LEU A 102 44.95 3.30 -1.54
CA LEU A 102 44.42 4.67 -1.54
C LEU A 102 44.27 5.21 -0.11
N SER A 103 44.51 6.50 0.07
CA SER A 103 44.19 7.21 1.30
C SER A 103 42.79 7.82 1.16
N VAL A 104 41.90 7.53 2.09
CA VAL A 104 40.53 8.08 2.08
C VAL A 104 40.54 9.43 2.76
N GLY A 105 39.92 10.43 2.14
CA GLY A 105 39.83 11.79 2.66
C GLY A 105 38.89 12.63 1.79
N ASP A 106 38.49 13.81 2.27
CA ASP A 106 37.44 14.62 1.62
C ASP A 106 37.76 15.04 0.17
N GLN A 107 39.06 15.18 -0.14
CA GLN A 107 39.53 15.54 -1.49
C GLN A 107 39.81 14.33 -2.37
N THR A 108 39.62 13.11 -1.84
CA THR A 108 39.91 11.88 -2.58
C THR A 108 38.87 11.65 -3.67
N PHE A 109 37.60 11.93 -3.39
CA PHE A 109 36.50 11.66 -4.30
C PHE A 109 35.97 12.94 -4.96
N PRO A 110 35.36 12.85 -6.16
CA PRO A 110 34.91 14.02 -6.92
C PRO A 110 33.87 14.89 -6.21
N GLN A 111 33.11 14.31 -5.27
CA GLN A 111 32.09 15.01 -4.49
C GLN A 111 32.32 14.75 -2.99
N PRO A 112 32.49 15.80 -2.17
CA PRO A 112 32.61 15.64 -0.72
C PRO A 112 31.23 15.41 -0.09
N LEU A 113 31.20 14.61 0.98
CA LEU A 113 30.01 14.52 1.85
C LEU A 113 30.00 15.70 2.83
N THR A 114 28.96 16.52 2.77
CA THR A 114 28.82 17.74 3.60
C THR A 114 28.08 17.44 4.89
N SER A 115 28.73 16.76 5.83
CA SER A 115 28.20 16.52 7.18
C SER A 115 29.35 16.51 8.20
N ASP A 116 29.04 16.69 9.49
CA ASP A 116 29.96 16.48 10.61
C ASP A 116 29.96 15.03 11.11
N ARG A 117 29.20 14.15 10.46
CA ARG A 117 29.20 12.71 10.71
C ARG A 117 30.54 12.10 10.33
N MET A 118 30.87 11.00 11.01
CA MET A 118 32.01 10.15 10.68
C MET A 118 31.82 9.54 9.30
N LYS A 119 32.89 9.49 8.50
CA LYS A 119 32.85 9.04 7.11
C LYS A 119 33.77 7.84 6.91
N LEU A 120 33.38 6.96 5.99
CA LEU A 120 34.12 5.75 5.68
C LEU A 120 33.91 5.33 4.22
N LEU A 121 34.85 4.55 3.70
CA LEU A 121 34.74 3.86 2.42
C LEU A 121 34.45 2.38 2.66
N LEU A 122 33.33 1.90 2.13
CA LEU A 122 32.99 0.49 2.03
C LEU A 122 33.50 -0.05 0.69
N VAL A 123 34.13 -1.23 0.68
CA VAL A 123 34.67 -1.85 -0.54
C VAL A 123 34.33 -3.33 -0.57
N THR A 124 33.72 -3.79 -1.65
CA THR A 124 33.59 -5.21 -1.98
C THR A 124 34.49 -5.54 -3.16
N TYR A 125 35.31 -6.57 -3.01
CA TYR A 125 36.34 -6.94 -3.97
C TYR A 125 36.43 -8.46 -4.15
N GLU A 126 36.87 -8.87 -5.35
CA GLU A 126 37.10 -10.26 -5.72
C GLU A 126 38.60 -10.54 -5.83
N THR A 127 39.01 -11.70 -5.31
CA THR A 127 40.36 -12.27 -5.45
C THR A 127 40.23 -13.70 -5.98
N PRO A 128 41.35 -14.39 -6.34
CA PRO A 128 41.29 -15.82 -6.70
C PRO A 128 40.74 -16.72 -5.58
N SER A 129 40.76 -16.25 -4.33
CA SER A 129 40.27 -17.00 -3.17
C SER A 129 38.78 -16.80 -2.88
N GLY A 130 38.13 -15.82 -3.54
CA GLY A 130 36.72 -15.50 -3.36
C GLY A 130 36.41 -14.01 -3.30
N VAL A 131 35.16 -13.70 -2.91
CA VAL A 131 34.65 -12.34 -2.76
C VAL A 131 34.68 -11.92 -1.29
N TYR A 132 35.21 -10.74 -1.04
CA TYR A 132 35.42 -10.18 0.29
C TYR A 132 34.91 -8.75 0.37
N SER A 133 34.61 -8.30 1.58
CA SER A 133 34.30 -6.91 1.88
C SER A 133 35.30 -6.33 2.88
N ALA A 134 35.54 -5.03 2.80
CA ALA A 134 36.36 -4.28 3.74
C ALA A 134 35.75 -2.89 3.94
N TYR A 135 36.15 -2.23 5.02
CA TYR A 135 35.87 -0.81 5.21
C TYR A 135 37.13 -0.11 5.69
N VAL A 136 37.23 1.19 5.44
CA VAL A 136 38.29 2.05 5.96
C VAL A 136 37.68 3.40 6.37
N GLU A 137 38.10 3.93 7.51
CA GLU A 137 37.63 5.24 7.98
C GLU A 137 38.31 6.36 7.17
N LYS A 138 37.69 7.53 7.15
CA LYS A 138 38.33 8.74 6.63
C LYS A 138 39.68 9.00 7.31
N ASP A 139 40.63 9.53 6.54
CA ASP A 139 42.00 9.85 6.90
C ASP A 139 42.89 8.62 7.21
N GLN A 140 42.39 7.42 6.91
CA GLN A 140 43.17 6.17 6.94
C GLN A 140 43.51 5.68 5.53
N GLN A 141 44.52 4.81 5.45
CA GLN A 141 44.97 4.20 4.20
C GLN A 141 44.38 2.79 4.03
N LEU A 142 43.72 2.54 2.90
CA LEU A 142 43.31 1.21 2.49
C LEU A 142 44.40 0.57 1.64
N THR A 143 44.82 -0.64 2.00
CA THR A 143 45.69 -1.49 1.18
C THR A 143 45.08 -2.88 1.05
N LEU A 144 44.78 -3.32 -0.17
CA LEU A 144 44.32 -4.67 -0.48
C LEU A 144 45.18 -5.29 -1.59
N ASP A 145 45.38 -6.60 -1.55
CA ASP A 145 46.06 -7.40 -2.56
C ASP A 145 45.36 -8.76 -2.74
N ILE A 146 45.89 -9.61 -3.64
CA ILE A 146 45.33 -10.95 -3.93
C ILE A 146 45.33 -11.91 -2.73
N HIS A 147 46.03 -11.59 -1.66
CA HIS A 147 46.12 -12.39 -0.44
C HIS A 147 45.30 -11.78 0.71
N SER A 148 44.69 -10.62 0.50
CA SER A 148 43.92 -9.93 1.51
C SER A 148 42.62 -10.67 1.80
N ALA A 149 42.48 -11.15 3.04
CA ALA A 149 41.28 -11.79 3.55
C ALA A 149 40.41 -10.74 4.26
N GLY A 150 39.37 -10.27 3.58
CA GLY A 150 38.37 -9.38 4.16
C GLY A 150 37.23 -10.15 4.85
N TYR A 151 36.10 -9.49 4.99
CA TYR A 151 34.88 -10.08 5.54
C TYR A 151 34.09 -10.83 4.47
N THR A 152 33.65 -12.04 4.79
CA THR A 152 32.79 -12.91 3.99
C THR A 152 31.37 -12.94 4.52
N ALA A 153 30.38 -12.86 3.62
CA ALA A 153 28.98 -13.05 3.97
C ALA A 153 28.69 -14.56 4.04
N GLU A 154 28.61 -15.10 5.26
CA GLU A 154 28.47 -16.55 5.49
C GLU A 154 27.05 -16.97 5.92
N ASP A 155 26.25 -16.05 6.48
CA ASP A 155 24.92 -16.32 7.04
C ASP A 155 23.86 -15.29 6.62
N LYS A 156 22.56 -15.63 6.76
CA LYS A 156 21.44 -14.67 6.62
C LYS A 156 21.39 -13.62 7.74
N ALA A 157 22.09 -13.86 8.86
CA ALA A 157 22.03 -12.99 10.03
C ALA A 157 22.96 -11.77 9.88
N LEU A 158 22.48 -10.61 10.33
CA LEU A 158 23.27 -9.38 10.38
C LEU A 158 24.38 -9.50 11.44
N ARG A 159 25.62 -9.16 11.08
CA ARG A 159 26.78 -9.09 11.98
C ARG A 159 27.37 -7.68 12.02
N ILE A 160 27.34 -7.03 13.17
CA ILE A 160 27.97 -5.71 13.36
C ILE A 160 29.50 -5.87 13.41
N LEU A 161 30.20 -5.24 12.47
CA LEU A 161 31.65 -5.28 12.33
C LEU A 161 32.33 -4.11 13.07
N TYR A 162 31.71 -2.93 13.00
CA TYR A 162 32.22 -1.70 13.58
C TYR A 162 31.07 -0.89 14.16
N ALA A 163 31.35 -0.19 15.26
CA ALA A 163 30.40 0.71 15.89
C ALA A 163 31.14 1.80 16.65
N THR A 164 30.77 3.03 16.41
CA THR A 164 31.35 4.22 17.05
C THR A 164 30.27 5.21 17.44
N TYR A 165 30.51 5.94 18.51
CA TYR A 165 29.64 7.03 18.96
C TYR A 165 30.47 8.31 19.08
N GLY A 166 30.01 9.38 18.43
CA GLY A 166 30.72 10.65 18.35
C GLY A 166 30.47 11.36 17.03
N ASN A 167 31.41 12.20 16.61
CA ASN A 167 31.39 12.83 15.29
C ASN A 167 32.76 12.72 14.61
N GLU A 168 32.91 13.36 13.46
CA GLU A 168 34.14 13.29 12.65
C GLU A 168 35.40 13.80 13.39
N ARG A 169 35.26 14.66 14.41
CA ARG A 169 36.39 15.20 15.18
C ARG A 169 36.79 14.28 16.33
N ALA A 170 35.81 13.68 16.99
CA ALA A 170 36.02 12.83 18.15
C ALA A 170 34.96 11.73 18.20
N GLY A 171 35.41 10.47 18.15
CA GLY A 171 34.56 9.30 18.24
C GLY A 171 35.17 8.22 19.14
N ARG A 172 34.31 7.40 19.74
CA ARG A 172 34.72 6.25 20.56
C ARG A 172 34.05 4.99 20.07
N SER A 173 34.84 3.93 19.92
CA SER A 173 34.29 2.60 19.64
C SER A 173 33.32 2.16 20.75
N VAL A 174 32.11 1.78 20.36
CA VAL A 174 31.04 1.27 21.24
C VAL A 174 30.69 -0.19 20.93
N LEU A 175 31.47 -0.85 20.07
CA LEU A 175 31.21 -2.22 19.61
C LEU A 175 31.10 -3.23 20.77
N ASN A 176 31.99 -3.14 21.77
CA ASN A 176 31.94 -4.03 22.94
C ASN A 176 30.67 -3.82 23.76
N LYS A 177 30.17 -2.59 23.84
CA LYS A 177 28.93 -2.27 24.54
C LYS A 177 27.72 -2.84 23.78
N LEU A 178 27.69 -2.74 22.46
CA LEU A 178 26.66 -3.39 21.64
C LEU A 178 26.68 -4.92 21.77
N LYS A 179 27.85 -5.55 21.73
CA LYS A 179 28.00 -7.00 21.97
C LYS A 179 27.48 -7.41 23.35
N HIS A 180 27.71 -6.60 24.38
CA HIS A 180 27.16 -6.85 25.71
C HIS A 180 25.62 -6.83 25.73
N TYR A 181 24.98 -5.96 24.94
CA TYR A 181 23.53 -5.84 24.86
C TYR A 181 22.85 -6.77 23.84
N GLU A 182 23.61 -7.49 23.01
CA GLU A 182 23.09 -8.39 21.98
C GLU A 182 22.14 -9.48 22.54
N HIS A 183 22.38 -9.91 23.79
CA HIS A 183 21.53 -10.86 24.50
C HIS A 183 20.07 -10.38 24.65
N PHE A 184 19.83 -9.07 24.71
CA PHE A 184 18.48 -8.52 24.92
C PHE A 184 17.61 -8.48 23.66
N GLN A 185 18.16 -8.83 22.48
CA GLN A 185 17.39 -8.94 21.23
C GLN A 185 16.54 -7.70 20.90
N TRP A 186 17.05 -6.49 21.15
CA TRP A 186 16.28 -5.26 20.95
C TRP A 186 15.78 -5.11 19.52
N LYS A 187 14.56 -4.57 19.37
CA LYS A 187 13.96 -4.25 18.06
C LYS A 187 14.54 -2.98 17.44
N PHE A 188 15.12 -2.10 18.25
CA PHE A 188 15.78 -0.89 17.84
C PHE A 188 16.91 -0.53 18.81
N LEU A 189 17.85 0.30 18.36
CA LEU A 189 18.92 0.89 19.13
C LEU A 189 18.67 2.40 19.20
N THR A 190 18.59 2.96 20.41
CA THR A 190 18.53 4.41 20.60
C THR A 190 19.95 4.94 20.75
N ALA A 191 20.32 5.93 19.95
CA ALA A 191 21.52 6.73 20.19
C ALA A 191 21.23 7.67 21.37
N SER A 192 21.78 7.38 22.55
CA SER A 192 21.62 8.26 23.72
C SER A 192 22.89 8.30 24.55
N HIS A 193 23.12 9.41 25.25
CA HIS A 193 24.26 9.55 26.15
C HIS A 193 24.28 8.52 27.31
N GLU A 194 23.10 8.05 27.72
CA GLU A 194 22.97 6.98 28.72
C GLU A 194 23.53 5.65 28.20
N LEU A 195 23.23 5.34 26.94
CA LEU A 195 23.68 4.13 26.27
C LEU A 195 25.09 4.28 25.68
N PHE A 196 25.53 5.46 25.29
CA PHE A 196 26.84 5.71 24.69
C PHE A 196 27.38 7.04 25.21
N PRO A 197 28.25 7.03 26.23
CA PRO A 197 28.74 8.26 26.83
C PRO A 197 29.64 9.02 25.85
N SER A 198 29.36 10.30 25.66
CA SER A 198 30.14 11.22 24.83
C SER A 198 31.53 11.46 25.38
N LEU A 199 32.43 11.91 24.50
CA LEU A 199 33.79 12.29 24.87
C LEU A 199 33.82 13.68 25.50
N ILE A 200 34.60 13.82 26.58
CA ILE A 200 34.83 15.10 27.23
C ILE A 200 35.61 16.00 26.26
N GLY A 201 34.97 17.06 25.76
CA GLY A 201 35.54 17.97 24.76
C GLY A 201 35.11 17.70 23.31
N ASN A 202 34.07 16.89 23.09
CA ASN A 202 33.45 16.83 21.77
C ASN A 202 32.57 18.07 21.52
N ASP A 203 32.96 18.92 20.57
CA ASP A 203 32.17 20.08 20.13
C ASP A 203 31.34 19.70 18.90
N GLY A 204 30.01 19.65 19.04
CA GLY A 204 29.07 19.33 17.96
C GLY A 204 28.02 18.31 18.40
N ASN A 205 27.29 17.75 17.42
CA ASN A 205 26.35 16.67 17.67
C ASN A 205 27.09 15.34 17.80
N ASP A 206 26.52 14.39 18.55
CA ASP A 206 26.98 13.00 18.56
C ASP A 206 26.11 12.13 17.66
N TYR A 207 26.76 11.15 17.03
CA TYR A 207 26.15 10.22 16.10
C TYR A 207 26.55 8.79 16.47
N LEU A 208 25.59 7.88 16.42
CA LEU A 208 25.89 6.45 16.37
C LEU A 208 26.13 6.08 14.91
N LEU A 209 27.26 5.46 14.60
CA LEU A 209 27.57 4.91 13.28
C LEU A 209 27.89 3.43 13.43
N LEU A 210 27.22 2.58 12.64
CA LEU A 210 27.40 1.14 12.62
C LEU A 210 27.80 0.69 11.21
N VAL A 211 28.78 -0.20 11.11
CA VAL A 211 29.06 -0.98 9.90
C VAL A 211 28.69 -2.43 10.19
N TYR A 212 27.88 -3.03 9.33
CA TYR A 212 27.45 -4.41 9.47
C TYR A 212 27.57 -5.18 8.17
N LEU A 213 27.56 -6.51 8.28
CA LEU A 213 27.62 -7.45 7.18
C LEU A 213 26.36 -8.33 7.20
N ASN A 214 25.75 -8.56 6.04
CA ASN A 214 24.66 -9.50 5.85
C ASN A 214 24.82 -10.24 4.50
N ALA A 215 23.78 -10.96 4.06
CA ALA A 215 23.78 -11.69 2.79
C ALA A 215 23.96 -10.80 1.54
N GLU A 216 23.70 -9.49 1.64
CA GLU A 216 23.82 -8.52 0.55
C GLU A 216 25.17 -7.80 0.54
N GLY A 217 26.03 -8.07 1.53
CA GLY A 217 27.36 -7.48 1.63
C GLY A 217 27.50 -6.59 2.85
N ILE A 218 28.38 -5.59 2.72
CA ILE A 218 28.74 -4.66 3.79
C ILE A 218 27.95 -3.36 3.68
N HIS A 219 27.45 -2.86 4.81
CA HIS A 219 26.57 -1.70 4.89
C HIS A 219 27.00 -0.79 6.03
N ALA A 220 26.70 0.50 5.92
CA ALA A 220 26.85 1.46 7.00
C ALA A 220 25.53 2.17 7.28
N VAL A 221 25.24 2.46 8.55
CA VAL A 221 24.06 3.23 8.95
C VAL A 221 24.39 4.13 10.13
N SER A 222 23.84 5.34 10.14
CA SER A 222 24.06 6.33 11.21
C SER A 222 22.76 6.99 11.67
N CYS A 223 22.67 7.38 12.94
CA CYS A 223 21.63 8.25 13.47
C CYS A 223 22.22 9.23 14.50
N ALA A 224 21.57 10.37 14.70
CA ALA A 224 21.97 11.38 15.69
C ALA A 224 21.57 10.98 17.11
N GLU A 225 22.15 11.63 18.11
CA GLU A 225 21.69 11.57 19.50
C GLU A 225 20.18 11.86 19.60
N GLY A 226 19.46 11.03 20.35
CA GLY A 226 18.01 11.04 20.46
C GLY A 226 17.27 10.16 19.42
N GLU A 227 17.92 9.80 18.31
CA GLU A 227 17.30 9.02 17.23
C GLU A 227 17.48 7.51 17.41
N ARG A 228 16.83 6.72 16.54
CA ARG A 228 16.80 5.25 16.61
C ARG A 228 17.20 4.59 15.29
N LEU A 229 17.94 3.48 15.41
CA LEU A 229 18.18 2.51 14.35
C LEU A 229 17.31 1.29 14.59
N HIS A 230 16.54 0.88 13.58
CA HIS A 230 15.61 -0.23 13.66
C HIS A 230 16.17 -1.46 12.98
N TYR A 231 16.02 -2.62 13.61
CA TYR A 231 16.24 -3.90 12.93
C TYR A 231 15.04 -4.18 12.03
N SER A 232 15.30 -4.72 10.83
CA SER A 232 14.24 -5.32 10.00
C SER A 232 13.55 -6.49 10.74
N PRO A 233 12.32 -6.90 10.36
CA PRO A 233 11.60 -7.98 11.04
C PRO A 233 12.37 -9.30 11.10
N ASP A 234 13.14 -9.61 10.05
CA ASP A 234 14.04 -10.76 9.95
C ASP A 234 15.43 -10.52 10.55
N ARG A 235 15.68 -9.32 11.08
CA ARG A 235 16.94 -8.82 11.65
C ARG A 235 18.14 -8.87 10.70
N SER A 236 17.90 -8.93 9.39
CA SER A 236 18.97 -8.96 8.38
C SER A 236 19.51 -7.57 8.02
N ARG A 237 18.80 -6.48 8.36
CA ARG A 237 19.18 -5.10 8.05
C ARG A 237 18.95 -4.15 9.24
N LEU A 238 19.68 -3.03 9.23
CA LEU A 238 19.49 -1.88 10.11
C LEU A 238 19.17 -0.64 9.26
N TYR A 239 18.21 0.16 9.70
CA TYR A 239 17.81 1.39 9.00
C TYR A 239 17.36 2.48 9.97
N GLN A 240 17.56 3.74 9.59
CA GLN A 240 17.03 4.92 10.26
C GLN A 240 15.68 5.28 9.61
N ARG A 241 14.64 5.59 10.39
CA ARG A 241 13.36 6.11 9.84
C ARG A 241 13.37 7.63 9.87
N ASN A 242 13.05 8.26 8.74
CA ASN A 242 12.93 9.70 8.63
C ASN A 242 11.77 10.21 9.51
N ALA A 243 11.91 11.33 10.21
CA ALA A 243 10.83 11.86 11.07
C ALA A 243 9.55 12.20 10.27
N ALA A 244 9.71 12.56 8.99
CA ALA A 244 8.61 12.78 8.06
C ALA A 244 7.87 11.48 7.66
N ASP A 245 8.49 10.31 7.78
CA ASP A 245 7.86 9.02 7.48
C ASP A 245 7.08 8.44 8.67
N GLN A 246 7.28 9.00 9.88
CA GLN A 246 6.60 8.56 11.10
C GLN A 246 5.12 8.91 11.12
N GLN A 247 4.70 9.89 10.34
CA GLN A 247 3.30 10.22 10.15
C GLN A 247 3.00 10.54 8.69
N HIS A 248 1.81 10.19 8.25
CA HIS A 248 1.30 10.61 6.96
C HIS A 248 -0.21 10.79 7.08
N ILE A 249 -0.71 11.98 6.77
CA ILE A 249 -2.14 12.30 6.83
C ILE A 249 -2.55 12.85 5.47
N ILE A 250 -3.53 12.21 4.85
CA ILE A 250 -4.14 12.73 3.63
C ILE A 250 -5.18 13.77 4.08
N GLU A 251 -4.88 15.04 3.85
CA GLU A 251 -5.73 16.17 4.25
C GLU A 251 -6.92 16.40 3.30
N GLY A 252 -7.88 17.23 3.73
CA GLY A 252 -9.03 17.62 2.90
C GLY A 252 -10.14 16.57 2.77
N ILE A 253 -10.05 15.46 3.49
CA ILE A 253 -11.02 14.37 3.44
C ILE A 253 -12.20 14.70 4.37
N SER A 254 -13.37 14.86 3.76
CA SER A 254 -14.62 15.26 4.43
C SER A 254 -15.13 14.21 5.43
N ARG A 255 -15.88 14.67 6.43
CA ARG A 255 -16.54 13.79 7.41
C ARG A 255 -17.68 12.99 6.77
N LEU A 256 -17.79 11.74 7.18
CA LEU A 256 -18.92 10.86 6.88
C LEU A 256 -19.97 10.99 7.99
N GLY A 257 -21.22 10.63 7.69
CA GLY A 257 -22.31 10.72 8.67
C GLY A 257 -23.65 10.28 8.09
N PHE A 258 -24.47 9.68 8.95
CA PHE A 258 -25.84 9.29 8.62
C PHE A 258 -26.75 10.52 8.42
N GLY A 259 -27.84 10.35 7.67
CA GLY A 259 -28.85 11.40 7.47
C GLY A 259 -28.44 12.48 6.46
N ARG A 260 -27.34 12.28 5.73
CA ARG A 260 -26.85 13.17 4.66
C ARG A 260 -27.32 12.75 3.26
N GLY A 261 -28.25 11.79 3.18
CA GLY A 261 -28.68 11.18 1.92
C GLY A 261 -27.65 10.21 1.31
N MET A 262 -26.71 9.74 2.13
CA MET A 262 -25.64 8.80 1.79
C MET A 262 -25.58 7.68 2.83
N ASP A 263 -26.67 6.96 3.06
CA ASP A 263 -26.80 6.13 4.26
C ASP A 263 -26.17 4.73 4.13
N CYS A 264 -25.72 4.35 2.93
CA CYS A 264 -24.85 3.20 2.74
C CYS A 264 -23.41 3.56 3.13
N SER A 265 -22.99 3.11 4.31
CA SER A 265 -21.66 3.45 4.83
C SER A 265 -20.52 3.03 3.90
N TRP A 266 -20.64 1.86 3.29
CA TRP A 266 -19.67 1.36 2.32
C TRP A 266 -19.58 2.26 1.07
N ALA A 267 -20.70 2.64 0.47
CA ALA A 267 -20.69 3.45 -0.73
C ALA A 267 -20.21 4.89 -0.46
N GLY A 268 -20.53 5.45 0.72
CA GLY A 268 -20.00 6.74 1.15
C GLY A 268 -18.48 6.70 1.37
N ALA A 269 -17.98 5.66 2.03
CA ALA A 269 -16.54 5.44 2.20
C ALA A 269 -15.83 5.25 0.85
N MET A 270 -16.39 4.44 -0.04
CA MET A 270 -15.86 4.22 -1.38
C MET A 270 -15.85 5.51 -2.21
N MET A 271 -16.93 6.29 -2.20
CA MET A 271 -16.98 7.61 -2.87
C MET A 271 -15.86 8.51 -2.36
N LEU A 272 -15.68 8.59 -1.05
CA LEU A 272 -14.67 9.44 -0.42
C LEU A 272 -13.24 9.00 -0.77
N ALA A 273 -12.97 7.69 -0.80
CA ALA A 273 -11.68 7.16 -1.22
C ALA A 273 -11.39 7.46 -2.70
N LEU A 274 -12.38 7.29 -3.58
CA LEU A 274 -12.25 7.56 -5.01
C LEU A 274 -11.97 9.05 -5.29
N THR A 275 -12.74 9.96 -4.68
CA THR A 275 -12.57 11.40 -4.91
C THR A 275 -11.26 11.91 -4.33
N ALA A 276 -10.80 11.36 -3.20
CA ALA A 276 -9.48 11.64 -2.65
C ALA A 276 -8.34 11.25 -3.59
N SER A 277 -8.49 10.16 -4.33
CA SER A 277 -7.53 9.72 -5.35
C SER A 277 -7.75 10.40 -6.72
N GLY A 278 -8.56 11.46 -6.79
CA GLY A 278 -8.77 12.27 -7.99
C GLY A 278 -9.78 11.71 -9.00
N ILE A 279 -10.56 10.69 -8.64
CA ILE A 279 -11.60 10.12 -9.50
C ILE A 279 -12.90 10.88 -9.29
N ASP A 280 -13.37 11.58 -10.33
CA ASP A 280 -14.65 12.29 -10.30
C ASP A 280 -15.83 11.31 -10.24
N THR A 281 -16.53 11.31 -9.11
CA THR A 281 -17.71 10.47 -8.91
C THR A 281 -18.64 11.08 -7.87
N THR A 282 -19.88 10.59 -7.86
CA THR A 282 -20.89 10.90 -6.85
C THR A 282 -21.27 9.65 -6.09
N TYR A 283 -21.93 9.82 -4.94
CA TYR A 283 -22.49 8.71 -4.16
C TYR A 283 -23.42 7.82 -5.01
N ASN A 284 -24.33 8.44 -5.78
CA ASN A 284 -25.27 7.70 -6.62
C ASN A 284 -24.57 6.94 -7.75
N ARG A 285 -23.47 7.48 -8.32
CA ARG A 285 -22.65 6.74 -9.29
C ARG A 285 -21.97 5.54 -8.66
N VAL A 286 -21.42 5.66 -7.45
CA VAL A 286 -20.83 4.50 -6.74
C VAL A 286 -21.90 3.44 -6.48
N MET A 287 -23.05 3.84 -5.95
CA MET A 287 -24.20 2.96 -5.69
C MET A 287 -24.70 2.27 -6.96
N GLY A 288 -24.80 3.00 -8.07
CA GLY A 288 -25.24 2.50 -9.36
C GLY A 288 -24.24 1.57 -10.04
N ASN A 289 -23.00 2.03 -10.22
CA ASN A 289 -21.94 1.28 -10.90
C ASN A 289 -21.59 -0.02 -10.17
N SER A 290 -21.67 -0.02 -8.84
CA SER A 290 -21.47 -1.23 -8.02
C SER A 290 -22.66 -2.18 -8.01
N GLY A 291 -23.86 -1.70 -8.35
CA GLY A 291 -25.11 -2.41 -8.15
C GLY A 291 -25.63 -2.40 -6.70
N ALA A 292 -24.95 -1.73 -5.77
CA ALA A 292 -25.39 -1.62 -4.38
C ALA A 292 -26.72 -0.86 -4.21
N CYS A 293 -27.18 -0.11 -5.22
CA CYS A 293 -28.53 0.47 -5.25
C CYS A 293 -29.64 -0.59 -5.44
N TRP A 294 -29.32 -1.80 -5.90
CA TRP A 294 -30.24 -2.93 -6.05
C TRP A 294 -30.30 -3.83 -4.82
N ARG A 295 -29.45 -3.57 -3.81
CA ARG A 295 -29.30 -4.44 -2.64
C ARG A 295 -30.63 -4.65 -1.92
N VAL A 296 -30.83 -5.89 -1.48
CA VAL A 296 -31.76 -6.27 -0.41
C VAL A 296 -31.12 -7.47 0.29
N ALA A 297 -30.84 -7.33 1.57
CA ALA A 297 -30.39 -8.42 2.42
C ALA A 297 -31.22 -8.38 3.71
N PHE A 298 -31.50 -9.56 4.26
CA PHE A 298 -32.21 -9.65 5.53
C PHE A 298 -31.78 -10.89 6.29
N GLU A 299 -31.33 -10.71 7.52
CA GLU A 299 -31.05 -11.80 8.44
C GLU A 299 -32.31 -12.08 9.28
N PRO A 300 -32.91 -13.29 9.22
CA PRO A 300 -34.14 -13.60 9.95
C PRO A 300 -34.08 -13.42 11.47
N VAL A 301 -32.88 -13.36 12.06
CA VAL A 301 -32.71 -13.01 13.48
C VAL A 301 -32.78 -11.50 13.77
N TRP A 302 -33.08 -10.68 12.76
CA TRP A 302 -33.15 -9.21 12.82
C TRP A 302 -31.84 -8.61 13.30
N ASP A 303 -30.79 -8.81 12.50
CA ASP A 303 -29.47 -8.24 12.75
C ASP A 303 -29.25 -6.93 11.98
N TYR A 304 -28.57 -5.96 12.60
CA TYR A 304 -28.22 -4.67 12.00
C TYR A 304 -27.42 -4.80 10.70
N SER A 305 -26.61 -5.87 10.58
CA SER A 305 -25.84 -6.16 9.37
C SER A 305 -26.72 -6.40 8.14
N SER A 306 -28.03 -6.60 8.27
CA SER A 306 -28.97 -6.64 7.13
C SER A 306 -28.89 -5.37 6.26
N ALA A 307 -28.44 -4.24 6.82
CA ALA A 307 -28.21 -3.00 6.10
C ALA A 307 -26.82 -2.86 5.46
N ASP A 308 -25.84 -3.69 5.85
CA ASP A 308 -24.48 -3.67 5.29
C ASP A 308 -24.52 -4.14 3.83
N ALA A 309 -24.03 -3.30 2.93
CA ALA A 309 -23.99 -3.60 1.51
C ALA A 309 -23.19 -4.87 1.20
N LEU A 310 -22.12 -5.16 1.95
CA LEU A 310 -21.18 -6.23 1.62
C LEU A 310 -21.32 -7.49 2.49
N VAL A 311 -22.42 -7.62 3.24
CA VAL A 311 -22.62 -8.77 4.11
C VAL A 311 -23.01 -10.03 3.33
N ALA A 312 -23.94 -9.90 2.37
CA ALA A 312 -24.55 -11.03 1.70
C ALA A 312 -24.18 -11.12 0.21
N TYR A 313 -23.82 -10.00 -0.42
CA TYR A 313 -23.38 -9.93 -1.81
C TYR A 313 -22.19 -8.96 -1.93
N ASP A 314 -21.14 -9.35 -2.63
CA ASP A 314 -19.93 -8.54 -2.74
C ASP A 314 -20.04 -7.48 -3.87
N TYR A 315 -20.65 -6.34 -3.55
CA TYR A 315 -20.70 -5.19 -4.45
C TYR A 315 -19.35 -4.47 -4.61
N SER A 316 -18.30 -4.83 -3.85
CA SER A 316 -16.98 -4.21 -4.00
C SER A 316 -16.30 -4.60 -5.31
N VAL A 317 -16.49 -5.84 -5.77
CA VAL A 317 -15.91 -6.35 -7.01
C VAL A 317 -16.42 -5.60 -8.23
N PRO A 318 -17.75 -5.48 -8.47
CA PRO A 318 -18.24 -4.69 -9.59
C PRO A 318 -17.88 -3.21 -9.48
N ALA A 319 -17.84 -2.65 -8.26
CA ALA A 319 -17.39 -1.26 -8.07
C ALA A 319 -15.95 -1.06 -8.55
N CYS A 320 -15.01 -1.88 -8.08
CA CYS A 320 -13.62 -1.78 -8.48
C CYS A 320 -13.47 -1.96 -10.00
N ARG A 321 -14.20 -2.90 -10.60
CA ARG A 321 -14.21 -3.07 -12.07
C ARG A 321 -14.71 -1.81 -12.79
N ALA A 322 -15.80 -1.21 -12.32
CA ALA A 322 -16.42 -0.05 -12.97
C ALA A 322 -15.52 1.20 -12.96
N TYR A 323 -14.64 1.32 -11.97
CA TYR A 323 -13.65 2.39 -11.86
C TYR A 323 -12.24 1.97 -12.34
N GLY A 324 -12.08 0.77 -12.91
CA GLY A 324 -10.78 0.28 -13.39
C GLY A 324 -9.75 0.05 -12.28
N ILE A 325 -10.15 -0.32 -11.07
CA ILE A 325 -9.25 -0.46 -9.91
C ILE A 325 -8.85 -1.92 -9.71
N HIS A 326 -7.54 -2.18 -9.61
CA HIS A 326 -7.00 -3.42 -9.10
C HIS A 326 -7.01 -3.41 -7.56
N ALA A 327 -8.06 -3.98 -6.98
CA ALA A 327 -8.22 -4.00 -5.52
C ALA A 327 -7.63 -5.26 -4.87
N SER A 328 -6.99 -5.08 -3.72
CA SER A 328 -6.64 -6.15 -2.79
C SER A 328 -7.66 -6.19 -1.65
N ARG A 329 -7.96 -7.38 -1.14
CA ARG A 329 -8.97 -7.61 -0.10
C ARG A 329 -8.38 -8.45 1.03
N ALA A 330 -8.62 -8.02 2.26
CA ALA A 330 -8.25 -8.77 3.45
C ALA A 330 -9.46 -8.94 4.35
N GLU A 331 -9.64 -10.15 4.88
CA GLU A 331 -10.74 -10.50 5.78
C GLU A 331 -10.22 -11.32 6.95
N ARG A 332 -10.67 -10.96 8.17
CA ARG A 332 -10.43 -11.68 9.44
C ARG A 332 -8.96 -12.10 9.64
N LEU A 333 -8.04 -11.16 9.43
CA LEU A 333 -6.60 -11.41 9.55
C LEU A 333 -6.17 -11.78 10.97
N GLU A 334 -5.28 -12.76 11.06
CA GLU A 334 -4.57 -13.14 12.29
C GLU A 334 -3.48 -12.11 12.64
N PRO A 335 -3.06 -11.98 13.92
CA PRO A 335 -2.13 -10.93 14.35
C PRO A 335 -0.84 -10.78 13.53
N GLN A 336 -0.26 -11.88 13.03
CA GLN A 336 0.92 -11.84 12.18
C GLN A 336 0.62 -11.26 10.79
N GLN A 337 -0.53 -11.60 10.22
CA GLN A 337 -0.98 -11.07 8.92
C GLN A 337 -1.33 -9.59 9.02
N ARG A 338 -1.89 -9.13 10.16
CA ARG A 338 -2.16 -7.71 10.42
C ARG A 338 -0.89 -6.86 10.35
N ALA A 339 0.25 -7.39 10.81
CA ALA A 339 1.51 -6.67 10.75
C ALA A 339 1.96 -6.43 9.30
N ALA A 340 1.80 -7.42 8.42
CA ALA A 340 2.10 -7.28 6.99
C ALA A 340 1.08 -6.37 6.30
N GLU A 341 -0.22 -6.57 6.52
CA GLU A 341 -1.28 -5.75 5.94
C GLU A 341 -1.15 -4.27 6.35
N LYS A 342 -0.67 -4.02 7.56
CA LYS A 342 -0.40 -2.66 8.01
C LYS A 342 0.69 -1.99 7.19
N LEU A 343 1.78 -2.69 6.85
CA LEU A 343 2.84 -2.11 6.02
C LEU A 343 2.29 -1.72 4.64
N GLU A 344 1.42 -2.56 4.08
CA GLU A 344 0.74 -2.29 2.82
C GLU A 344 -0.22 -1.08 2.91
N ILE A 345 -1.00 -0.97 3.99
CA ILE A 345 -1.85 0.22 4.25
C ILE A 345 -1.00 1.49 4.29
N LEU A 346 0.16 1.44 4.95
CA LEU A 346 1.08 2.58 5.05
C LEU A 346 1.61 2.99 3.66
N GLU A 347 1.90 2.03 2.79
CA GLU A 347 2.33 2.29 1.41
C GLU A 347 1.20 2.89 0.56
N ASP A 348 -0.02 2.37 0.68
CA ASP A 348 -1.19 2.93 0.00
C ASP A 348 -1.45 4.38 0.42
N LEU A 349 -1.39 4.66 1.72
CA LEU A 349 -1.57 6.01 2.24
C LEU A 349 -0.52 6.97 1.71
N ARG A 350 0.77 6.58 1.70
CA ARG A 350 1.85 7.41 1.12
C ARG A 350 1.66 7.68 -0.37
N ALA A 351 0.98 6.77 -1.07
CA ALA A 351 0.64 6.92 -2.48
C ALA A 351 -0.70 7.65 -2.70
N GLY A 352 -1.34 8.19 -1.66
CA GLY A 352 -2.61 8.92 -1.76
C GLY A 352 -3.83 8.04 -1.99
N ARG A 353 -3.73 6.73 -1.69
CA ARG A 353 -4.82 5.75 -1.84
C ARG A 353 -5.38 5.42 -0.47
N LEU A 354 -6.67 5.65 -0.28
CA LEU A 354 -7.34 5.46 1.00
C LEU A 354 -7.97 4.07 1.06
N PRO A 355 -7.49 3.16 1.94
CA PRO A 355 -8.16 1.88 2.15
C PRO A 355 -9.57 2.07 2.73
N VAL A 356 -10.52 1.30 2.20
CA VAL A 356 -11.91 1.26 2.66
C VAL A 356 -12.06 0.06 3.59
N ALA A 357 -12.58 0.27 4.79
CA ALA A 357 -12.55 -0.76 5.84
C ALA A 357 -13.79 -0.68 6.74
N ILE A 358 -14.21 -1.82 7.29
CA ILE A 358 -15.32 -1.91 8.25
C ILE A 358 -14.80 -2.00 9.69
N ASN A 359 -15.57 -1.51 10.64
CA ASN A 359 -15.26 -1.60 12.08
C ASN A 359 -14.01 -0.80 12.46
N LEU A 360 -13.94 0.45 12.00
CA LEU A 360 -12.87 1.38 12.37
C LEU A 360 -13.13 2.07 13.71
N ARG A 361 -14.40 2.22 14.10
CA ARG A 361 -14.89 2.98 15.26
C ARG A 361 -16.16 2.33 15.80
N VAL A 362 -16.53 2.63 17.05
CA VAL A 362 -17.85 2.43 17.70
C VAL A 362 -18.61 1.14 17.36
N ALA A 363 -19.16 1.03 16.14
CA ALA A 363 -19.83 -0.15 15.64
C ALA A 363 -19.33 -0.53 14.24
N PRO A 364 -19.59 -1.78 13.76
CA PRO A 364 -19.13 -2.24 12.46
C PRO A 364 -19.75 -1.52 11.25
N GLU A 365 -19.31 -0.30 10.99
CA GLU A 365 -19.64 0.50 9.82
C GLU A 365 -18.40 0.72 8.97
N TRP A 366 -18.63 0.94 7.67
CA TRP A 366 -17.56 1.21 6.72
C TRP A 366 -17.07 2.66 6.82
N GLY A 367 -15.78 2.83 6.67
CA GLY A 367 -15.09 4.12 6.63
C GLY A 367 -13.82 4.04 5.79
N VAL A 368 -13.05 5.11 5.81
CA VAL A 368 -11.75 5.19 5.12
C VAL A 368 -10.64 5.41 6.12
N ILE A 369 -9.52 4.72 5.91
CA ILE A 369 -8.28 5.00 6.62
C ILE A 369 -7.62 6.16 5.87
N THR A 370 -7.35 7.26 6.58
CA THR A 370 -6.89 8.54 6.00
C THR A 370 -5.44 8.87 6.30
N GLY A 371 -4.81 8.13 7.19
CA GLY A 371 -3.46 8.41 7.59
C GLY A 371 -2.98 7.54 8.73
N TYR A 372 -1.78 7.86 9.22
CA TYR A 372 -1.18 7.20 10.34
C TYR A 372 -0.26 8.14 11.12
N LEU A 373 -0.07 7.83 12.40
CA LEU A 373 0.91 8.44 13.30
C LEU A 373 1.83 7.34 13.85
N GLU A 374 2.99 7.73 14.38
CA GLU A 374 3.95 6.84 15.03
C GLU A 374 4.25 5.54 14.24
N ASP A 375 4.56 5.66 12.94
CA ASP A 375 4.83 4.54 12.04
C ASP A 375 3.67 3.53 11.94
N GLY A 376 2.44 4.02 11.92
CA GLY A 376 1.25 3.17 11.90
C GLY A 376 1.03 2.48 13.23
N ARG A 377 1.56 2.98 14.35
CA ARG A 377 1.05 2.53 15.65
C ARG A 377 -0.39 2.99 15.83
N THR A 378 -0.69 4.19 15.35
CA THR A 378 -2.04 4.76 15.32
C THR A 378 -2.45 4.97 13.87
N LEU A 379 -3.60 4.45 13.48
CA LEU A 379 -4.21 4.74 12.19
C LEU A 379 -5.29 5.82 12.39
N LEU A 380 -5.46 6.66 11.38
CA LEU A 380 -6.46 7.73 11.34
C LEU A 380 -7.57 7.36 10.36
N CYS A 381 -8.78 7.86 10.60
CA CYS A 381 -9.92 7.53 9.75
C CYS A 381 -10.99 8.64 9.64
N ARG A 382 -11.89 8.42 8.69
CA ARG A 382 -13.25 8.96 8.65
C ARG A 382 -14.25 7.81 8.76
N SER A 383 -15.30 8.02 9.53
CA SER A 383 -16.36 7.05 9.78
C SER A 383 -17.73 7.72 9.84
N TYR A 384 -18.80 6.94 9.76
CA TYR A 384 -20.17 7.46 9.90
C TYR A 384 -20.50 7.96 11.31
N PHE A 385 -19.60 7.73 12.28
CA PHE A 385 -19.68 8.25 13.64
C PHE A 385 -18.96 9.59 13.81
N ASP A 386 -18.38 10.16 12.75
CA ASP A 386 -17.66 11.44 12.84
C ASP A 386 -18.56 12.53 13.42
N ASP A 387 -19.73 12.78 12.82
CA ASP A 387 -20.62 13.87 13.25
C ASP A 387 -21.05 13.76 14.72
N GLU A 388 -21.42 12.56 15.15
CA GLU A 388 -21.79 12.26 16.55
C GLU A 388 -20.59 12.49 17.48
N THR A 389 -19.44 11.88 17.18
CA THR A 389 -18.22 11.99 17.99
C THR A 389 -17.79 13.46 18.14
N PHE A 390 -17.73 14.21 17.04
CA PHE A 390 -17.35 15.63 17.06
C PHE A 390 -18.35 16.50 17.80
N LYS A 391 -19.64 16.13 17.81
CA LYS A 391 -20.68 16.87 18.55
C LYS A 391 -20.59 16.60 20.05
N GLU A 392 -20.38 15.34 20.43
CA GLU A 392 -20.36 14.90 21.82
C GLU A 392 -19.08 15.30 22.55
N LEU A 393 -17.92 15.17 21.90
CA LEU A 393 -16.60 15.40 22.51
C LEU A 393 -16.04 16.80 22.27
N LYS A 394 -16.82 17.72 21.68
CA LYS A 394 -16.34 19.08 21.33
C LYS A 394 -15.72 19.84 22.51
N ASP A 395 -16.19 19.63 23.73
CA ASP A 395 -15.74 20.34 24.93
C ASP A 395 -14.73 19.51 25.75
N ASP A 396 -14.35 18.32 25.28
CA ASP A 396 -13.41 17.42 25.95
C ASP A 396 -11.94 17.84 25.68
N PRO A 397 -11.13 18.14 26.72
CA PRO A 397 -9.75 18.61 26.52
C PRO A 397 -8.81 17.57 25.89
N GLU A 398 -9.01 16.28 26.16
CA GLU A 398 -8.20 15.20 25.60
C GLU A 398 -8.51 15.03 24.12
N PHE A 399 -9.80 15.05 23.76
CA PHE A 399 -10.23 15.04 22.37
C PHE A 399 -9.67 16.24 21.57
N GLN A 400 -9.67 17.45 22.16
CA GLN A 400 -9.10 18.62 21.49
C GLN A 400 -7.58 18.49 21.26
N ALA A 401 -6.84 17.91 22.22
CA ALA A 401 -5.42 17.63 22.05
C ALA A 401 -5.18 16.59 20.95
N ASP A 402 -5.97 15.52 20.92
CA ASP A 402 -5.92 14.49 19.88
C ASP A 402 -6.21 15.08 18.51
N MET A 403 -7.24 15.93 18.37
CA MET A 403 -7.58 16.59 17.11
C MET A 403 -6.50 17.57 16.64
N ALA A 404 -5.76 18.20 17.57
CA ALA A 404 -4.62 19.03 17.21
C ALA A 404 -3.48 18.20 16.62
N VAL A 405 -3.19 17.04 17.20
CA VAL A 405 -2.14 16.12 16.71
C VAL A 405 -2.55 15.44 15.41
N SER A 406 -3.81 15.02 15.31
CA SER A 406 -4.33 14.27 14.17
C SER A 406 -4.80 15.15 13.01
N MET A 407 -4.68 16.48 13.13
CA MET A 407 -5.20 17.45 12.17
C MET A 407 -6.72 17.28 11.92
N GLY A 408 -7.45 16.95 12.97
CA GLY A 408 -8.91 16.82 12.94
C GLY A 408 -9.42 15.49 12.36
N TYR A 409 -8.60 14.43 12.37
CA TYR A 409 -8.98 13.07 11.99
C TYR A 409 -9.17 12.17 13.21
N LEU A 410 -10.17 11.27 13.18
CA LEU A 410 -10.41 10.36 14.29
C LEU A 410 -9.41 9.20 14.28
N PHE A 411 -9.11 8.65 15.45
CA PHE A 411 -8.29 7.44 15.59
C PHE A 411 -9.10 6.19 15.27
N VAL A 412 -8.47 5.22 14.61
CA VAL A 412 -9.03 3.87 14.44
C VAL A 412 -8.98 3.14 15.79
N ASP A 413 -10.14 2.79 16.33
CA ASP A 413 -10.28 2.13 17.63
C ASP A 413 -10.04 0.62 17.53
N HIS A 414 -10.38 0.04 16.38
CA HIS A 414 -10.43 -1.40 16.18
C HIS A 414 -9.76 -1.79 14.87
N TRP A 415 -9.07 -2.94 14.89
CA TRP A 415 -8.56 -3.51 13.64
C TRP A 415 -9.74 -3.96 12.77
N PRO A 416 -9.80 -3.55 11.49
CA PRO A 416 -10.92 -3.89 10.63
C PRO A 416 -10.93 -5.39 10.31
N TYR A 417 -12.11 -6.01 10.36
CA TYR A 417 -12.23 -7.42 9.99
C TYR A 417 -12.51 -7.64 8.50
N LYS A 418 -12.85 -6.59 7.73
CA LYS A 418 -12.81 -6.56 6.26
C LYS A 418 -12.15 -5.25 5.80
N LEU A 419 -11.28 -5.36 4.81
CA LEU A 419 -10.48 -4.25 4.26
C LEU A 419 -10.38 -4.41 2.74
N ILE A 420 -10.53 -3.29 2.04
CA ILE A 420 -10.37 -3.18 0.59
C ILE A 420 -9.33 -2.09 0.33
N ARG A 421 -8.18 -2.49 -0.21
CA ARG A 421 -7.13 -1.57 -0.66
C ARG A 421 -7.31 -1.29 -2.14
N LEU A 422 -7.51 -0.03 -2.48
CA LEU A 422 -7.66 0.43 -3.86
C LEU A 422 -6.25 0.57 -4.44
N GLY A 423 -5.84 -0.37 -5.29
CA GLY A 423 -4.50 -0.38 -5.87
C GLY A 423 -4.41 0.47 -7.15
N GLU A 424 -3.62 0.00 -8.11
CA GLU A 424 -3.38 0.71 -9.36
C GLU A 424 -4.64 0.80 -10.25
N LEU A 425 -4.68 1.88 -11.03
CA LEU A 425 -5.72 2.12 -12.02
C LEU A 425 -5.38 1.45 -13.35
N ALA A 426 -6.40 0.87 -13.95
CA ALA A 426 -6.46 0.31 -15.29
C ALA A 426 -7.51 1.06 -16.11
N GLU A 427 -7.68 0.66 -17.37
CA GLU A 427 -8.71 1.24 -18.23
C GLU A 427 -10.11 0.92 -17.70
N ALA A 428 -10.86 1.97 -17.32
CA ALA A 428 -12.21 1.84 -16.82
C ALA A 428 -13.20 1.62 -17.99
N PRO A 429 -14.24 0.78 -17.80
CA PRO A 429 -15.32 0.66 -18.77
C PRO A 429 -16.02 2.00 -19.04
N SER A 430 -16.67 2.11 -20.19
CA SER A 430 -17.47 3.30 -20.48
C SER A 430 -18.65 3.44 -19.51
N ALA A 431 -19.19 4.66 -19.36
CA ALA A 431 -20.38 4.88 -18.54
C ALA A 431 -21.59 4.04 -19.02
N LEU A 432 -21.70 3.79 -20.32
CA LEU A 432 -22.75 2.95 -20.90
C LEU A 432 -22.54 1.46 -20.56
N ASP A 433 -21.29 0.98 -20.61
CA ASP A 433 -20.96 -0.39 -20.17
C ASP A 433 -21.26 -0.58 -18.69
N ASN A 434 -20.94 0.42 -17.86
CA ASN A 434 -21.25 0.42 -16.44
C ASN A 434 -22.76 0.40 -16.18
N LEU A 435 -23.56 1.14 -16.96
CA LEU A 435 -25.03 1.06 -16.89
C LEU A 435 -25.52 -0.36 -17.18
N TYR A 436 -25.07 -0.98 -18.28
CA TYR A 436 -25.48 -2.34 -18.60
C TYR A 436 -25.00 -3.37 -17.57
N ALA A 437 -23.79 -3.20 -17.03
CA ALA A 437 -23.30 -4.03 -15.94
C ALA A 437 -24.19 -3.89 -14.69
N SER A 438 -24.58 -2.67 -14.33
CA SER A 438 -25.49 -2.39 -13.22
C SER A 438 -26.86 -3.06 -13.40
N LEU A 439 -27.46 -2.98 -14.60
CA LEU A 439 -28.74 -3.64 -14.90
C LEU A 439 -28.64 -5.17 -14.82
N ARG A 440 -27.50 -5.75 -15.20
CA ARG A 440 -27.26 -7.20 -15.01
C ARG A 440 -27.15 -7.54 -13.53
N LEU A 441 -26.43 -6.72 -12.76
CA LEU A 441 -26.31 -6.89 -11.30
C LEU A 441 -27.66 -6.81 -10.61
N LYS A 442 -28.56 -5.92 -11.03
CA LYS A 442 -29.96 -5.89 -10.54
C LYS A 442 -30.64 -7.24 -10.69
N LEU A 443 -30.64 -7.80 -11.90
CA LEU A 443 -31.33 -9.06 -12.19
C LEU A 443 -30.71 -10.23 -11.43
N ASP A 444 -29.39 -10.22 -11.26
CA ASP A 444 -28.64 -11.22 -10.52
C ASP A 444 -28.87 -11.11 -9.01
N SER A 445 -28.66 -9.95 -8.41
CA SER A 445 -28.75 -9.74 -6.96
C SER A 445 -30.14 -9.99 -6.42
N MET A 446 -31.20 -9.75 -7.21
CA MET A 446 -32.58 -9.98 -6.77
C MET A 446 -32.95 -11.47 -6.73
N ARG A 447 -32.23 -12.34 -7.45
CA ARG A 447 -32.55 -13.77 -7.62
C ARG A 447 -31.42 -14.71 -7.20
N THR A 448 -30.31 -14.16 -6.72
CA THR A 448 -29.17 -14.91 -6.22
C THR A 448 -29.57 -15.78 -5.03
N ALA A 449 -28.85 -16.87 -4.81
CA ALA A 449 -29.07 -17.75 -3.67
C ALA A 449 -28.73 -17.05 -2.34
N ASP A 450 -29.39 -17.48 -1.27
CA ASP A 450 -29.09 -17.02 0.09
C ASP A 450 -27.61 -17.25 0.46
N SER A 451 -27.05 -16.34 1.26
CA SER A 451 -25.64 -16.37 1.67
C SER A 451 -25.53 -16.71 3.15
N GLY A 452 -25.24 -17.98 3.46
CA GLY A 452 -25.27 -18.46 4.84
C GLY A 452 -26.69 -18.39 5.42
N SER A 453 -26.88 -17.63 6.50
CA SER A 453 -28.20 -17.35 7.09
C SER A 453 -28.91 -16.16 6.45
N TYR A 454 -28.18 -15.30 5.72
CA TYR A 454 -28.74 -14.11 5.11
C TYR A 454 -29.61 -14.45 3.91
N LYS A 455 -30.83 -13.92 3.91
CA LYS A 455 -31.70 -13.88 2.75
C LYS A 455 -31.30 -12.75 1.82
N VAL A 456 -31.41 -12.95 0.51
CA VAL A 456 -31.03 -11.95 -0.50
C VAL A 456 -32.17 -11.70 -1.48
N GLY A 457 -32.28 -10.47 -1.99
CA GLY A 457 -33.20 -10.12 -3.08
C GLY A 457 -34.67 -10.33 -2.71
N TYR A 458 -35.43 -11.01 -3.57
CA TYR A 458 -36.84 -11.33 -3.30
C TYR A 458 -37.03 -12.20 -2.05
N SER A 459 -36.10 -13.13 -1.79
CA SER A 459 -36.17 -13.95 -0.57
C SER A 459 -35.99 -13.11 0.69
N ALA A 460 -35.21 -12.01 0.63
CA ALA A 460 -35.04 -11.09 1.74
C ALA A 460 -36.32 -10.29 2.00
N LEU A 461 -36.96 -9.75 0.95
CA LEU A 461 -38.24 -9.03 1.08
C LEU A 461 -39.32 -9.94 1.69
N GLU A 462 -39.39 -11.19 1.24
CA GLU A 462 -40.34 -12.19 1.77
C GLU A 462 -40.05 -12.50 3.24
N SER A 463 -38.80 -12.83 3.59
CA SER A 463 -38.47 -13.18 4.97
C SER A 463 -38.66 -12.00 5.94
N TRP A 464 -38.37 -10.78 5.50
CA TRP A 464 -38.65 -9.58 6.29
C TRP A 464 -40.16 -9.38 6.51
N ARG A 465 -40.96 -9.59 5.46
CA ARG A 465 -42.42 -9.55 5.53
C ARG A 465 -42.97 -10.60 6.51
N GLU A 466 -42.52 -11.84 6.43
CA GLU A 466 -42.92 -12.91 7.34
C GLU A 466 -42.56 -12.56 8.79
N GLY A 467 -41.35 -12.03 9.02
CA GLY A 467 -40.90 -11.59 10.33
C GLY A 467 -41.79 -10.50 10.94
N LEU A 468 -42.24 -9.53 10.12
CA LEU A 468 -43.16 -8.45 10.55
C LEU A 468 -44.53 -9.00 11.00
N LEU A 469 -44.99 -10.06 10.35
CA LEU A 469 -46.30 -10.69 10.57
C LEU A 469 -46.30 -11.75 11.68
N ASP A 470 -45.16 -12.04 12.31
CA ASP A 470 -45.10 -12.97 13.45
C ASP A 470 -45.63 -12.34 14.74
N HIS A 471 -46.95 -12.21 14.84
CA HIS A 471 -47.62 -11.64 16.02
C HIS A 471 -47.26 -12.37 17.32
N LYS A 472 -47.00 -13.68 17.27
CA LYS A 472 -46.64 -14.46 18.47
C LYS A 472 -45.25 -14.09 18.95
N TRP A 473 -44.30 -13.92 18.04
CA TRP A 473 -42.94 -13.50 18.35
C TRP A 473 -42.89 -12.11 18.97
N TYR A 474 -43.73 -11.16 18.53
CA TYR A 474 -43.85 -9.83 19.15
C TYR A 474 -44.61 -9.84 20.48
N ALA A 475 -45.61 -10.72 20.64
CA ALA A 475 -46.32 -10.88 21.90
C ALA A 475 -45.41 -11.46 23.00
N ALA A 476 -44.47 -12.34 22.63
CA ALA A 476 -43.52 -12.98 23.54
C ALA A 476 -42.30 -12.12 23.93
N ALA A 477 -42.03 -11.02 23.22
CA ALA A 477 -40.89 -10.15 23.49
C ALA A 477 -41.09 -9.32 24.78
N ASP A 478 -40.03 -9.03 25.52
CA ASP A 478 -40.04 -7.91 26.45
C ASP A 478 -39.83 -6.57 25.70
N ASP A 479 -39.93 -5.45 26.40
CA ASP A 479 -39.81 -4.13 25.77
C ASP A 479 -38.40 -3.87 25.21
N ALA A 480 -37.35 -4.47 25.79
CA ALA A 480 -35.98 -4.33 25.28
C ALA A 480 -35.79 -5.06 23.94
N ALA A 481 -36.24 -6.33 23.85
CA ALA A 481 -36.22 -7.09 22.60
C ALA A 481 -37.12 -6.44 21.55
N TYR A 482 -38.24 -5.86 21.95
CA TYR A 482 -39.13 -5.13 21.05
C TYR A 482 -38.49 -3.87 20.48
N SER A 483 -37.86 -3.05 21.33
CA SER A 483 -37.12 -1.86 20.91
C SER A 483 -35.99 -2.20 19.94
N ARG A 484 -35.18 -3.23 20.25
CA ARG A 484 -34.12 -3.70 19.35
C ARG A 484 -34.66 -4.05 17.96
N ARG A 485 -35.79 -4.77 17.89
CA ARG A 485 -36.42 -5.12 16.61
C ARG A 485 -36.88 -3.89 15.84
N LEU A 486 -37.45 -2.90 16.53
CA LEU A 486 -37.85 -1.63 15.92
C LEU A 486 -36.62 -0.88 15.37
N GLU A 487 -35.53 -0.81 16.12
CA GLU A 487 -34.30 -0.13 15.68
C GLU A 487 -33.70 -0.81 14.44
N VAL A 488 -33.57 -2.13 14.45
CA VAL A 488 -33.09 -2.89 13.28
C VAL A 488 -34.02 -2.69 12.09
N ASN A 489 -35.34 -2.72 12.30
CA ASN A 489 -36.32 -2.45 11.25
C ASN A 489 -36.12 -1.07 10.61
N ARG A 490 -35.92 -0.05 11.44
CA ARG A 490 -35.69 1.33 10.97
C ARG A 490 -34.41 1.41 10.15
N PHE A 491 -33.35 0.75 10.59
CA PHE A 491 -32.07 0.73 9.88
C PHE A 491 -32.20 0.03 8.52
N CYS A 492 -32.91 -1.11 8.45
CA CYS A 492 -33.21 -1.79 7.20
C CYS A 492 -34.07 -0.93 6.25
N MET A 493 -35.10 -0.24 6.78
CA MET A 493 -35.95 0.66 5.98
C MET A 493 -35.16 1.83 5.42
N MET A 494 -34.30 2.45 6.22
CA MET A 494 -33.39 3.52 5.79
C MET A 494 -32.47 3.02 4.66
N ALA A 495 -31.86 1.86 4.83
CA ALA A 495 -30.93 1.30 3.85
C ALA A 495 -31.63 0.94 2.51
N LEU A 496 -32.87 0.42 2.56
CA LEU A 496 -33.66 0.11 1.36
C LEU A 496 -34.13 1.40 0.67
N ALA A 497 -34.64 2.38 1.42
CA ALA A 497 -35.05 3.68 0.89
C ALA A 497 -33.88 4.39 0.16
N ASP A 498 -32.72 4.45 0.80
CA ASP A 498 -31.49 5.00 0.24
C ASP A 498 -31.08 4.27 -1.05
N ALA A 499 -31.09 2.94 -1.04
CA ALA A 499 -30.75 2.14 -2.22
C ALA A 499 -31.67 2.48 -3.41
N ARG A 500 -32.98 2.59 -3.20
CA ARG A 500 -33.95 2.91 -4.28
C ARG A 500 -33.89 4.35 -4.74
N ARG A 501 -33.63 5.29 -3.84
CA ARG A 501 -33.38 6.69 -4.19
C ARG A 501 -32.14 6.81 -5.07
N SER A 502 -31.04 6.13 -4.71
CA SER A 502 -29.82 6.10 -5.52
C SER A 502 -30.01 5.41 -6.86
N ALA A 503 -30.82 4.35 -6.93
CA ALA A 503 -31.18 3.72 -8.20
C ALA A 503 -31.88 4.70 -9.15
N ALA A 504 -32.89 5.43 -8.64
CA ALA A 504 -33.61 6.43 -9.43
C ALA A 504 -32.68 7.55 -9.93
N ALA A 505 -31.82 8.06 -9.06
CA ALA A 505 -30.84 9.10 -9.40
C ALA A 505 -29.84 8.62 -10.45
N TYR A 506 -29.24 7.44 -10.25
CA TYR A 506 -28.29 6.85 -11.18
C TYR A 506 -28.88 6.59 -12.57
N LEU A 507 -30.10 6.04 -12.64
CA LEU A 507 -30.80 5.82 -13.90
C LEU A 507 -31.09 7.15 -14.62
N THR A 508 -31.51 8.17 -13.86
CA THR A 508 -31.75 9.53 -14.40
C THR A 508 -30.46 10.14 -14.96
N GLU A 509 -29.36 10.07 -14.21
CA GLU A 509 -28.04 10.54 -14.65
C GLU A 509 -27.52 9.79 -15.88
N SER A 510 -27.96 8.54 -16.07
CA SER A 510 -27.55 7.69 -17.18
C SER A 510 -28.36 7.88 -18.47
N LEU A 511 -29.53 8.54 -18.41
CA LEU A 511 -30.40 8.76 -19.58
C LEU A 511 -29.67 9.41 -20.78
N PRO A 512 -28.81 10.43 -20.61
CA PRO A 512 -28.11 11.04 -21.74
C PRO A 512 -27.17 10.08 -22.49
N LEU A 513 -26.73 8.99 -21.84
CA LEU A 513 -25.83 7.99 -22.45
C LEU A 513 -26.51 7.22 -23.58
N LEU A 514 -27.84 7.18 -23.61
CA LEU A 514 -28.62 6.38 -24.53
C LEU A 514 -29.09 7.14 -25.79
N GLN A 515 -28.79 8.42 -25.99
CA GLN A 515 -28.97 9.18 -27.25
C GLN A 515 -30.10 8.72 -28.22
N ALA A 516 -31.37 8.72 -27.76
CA ALA A 516 -32.57 8.28 -28.53
C ALA A 516 -32.64 6.78 -28.92
N SER A 517 -31.81 5.93 -28.31
CA SER A 517 -31.93 4.48 -28.28
C SER A 517 -33.35 4.03 -27.89
N PRO A 518 -33.84 2.91 -28.44
CA PRO A 518 -35.09 2.27 -27.99
C PRO A 518 -35.12 1.97 -26.48
N GLY A 519 -33.96 1.81 -25.83
CA GLY A 519 -33.84 1.56 -24.38
C GLY A 519 -34.02 2.80 -23.50
N ALA A 520 -33.95 4.02 -24.06
CA ALA A 520 -34.05 5.26 -23.27
C ALA A 520 -35.41 5.40 -22.57
N GLY A 521 -36.50 4.99 -23.25
CA GLY A 521 -37.85 5.00 -22.67
C GLY A 521 -37.97 4.07 -21.46
N ALA A 522 -37.43 2.86 -21.57
CA ALA A 522 -37.43 1.88 -20.48
C ALA A 522 -36.60 2.35 -19.28
N ILE A 523 -35.43 2.97 -19.50
CA ILE A 523 -34.63 3.55 -18.41
C ILE A 523 -35.34 4.73 -17.73
N ALA A 524 -36.03 5.59 -18.50
CA ALA A 524 -36.80 6.69 -17.94
C ALA A 524 -37.97 6.17 -17.08
N GLU A 525 -38.65 5.13 -17.55
CA GLU A 525 -39.71 4.46 -16.80
C GLU A 525 -39.16 3.80 -15.52
N MET A 526 -38.02 3.12 -15.60
CA MET A 526 -37.35 2.58 -14.42
C MET A 526 -36.99 3.69 -13.42
N ALA A 527 -36.42 4.81 -13.87
CA ALA A 527 -36.05 5.91 -13.00
C ALA A 527 -37.28 6.44 -12.22
N GLY A 528 -38.42 6.61 -12.89
CA GLY A 528 -39.69 6.99 -12.26
C GLY A 528 -40.22 5.94 -11.29
N LEU A 529 -40.13 4.65 -11.66
CA LEU A 529 -40.54 3.52 -10.84
C LEU A 529 -39.73 3.45 -9.52
N TYR A 530 -38.40 3.55 -9.60
CA TYR A 530 -37.52 3.56 -8.44
C TYR A 530 -37.68 4.83 -7.60
N GLY A 531 -37.95 5.98 -8.22
CA GLY A 531 -38.28 7.21 -7.51
C GLY A 531 -39.57 7.10 -6.70
N LYS A 532 -40.61 6.47 -7.27
CA LYS A 532 -41.86 6.18 -6.56
C LYS A 532 -41.64 5.20 -5.41
N MET A 533 -40.84 4.15 -5.60
CA MET A 533 -40.49 3.21 -4.53
C MET A 533 -39.77 3.92 -3.38
N ALA A 534 -38.76 4.74 -3.69
CA ALA A 534 -38.04 5.52 -2.69
C ALA A 534 -39.00 6.41 -1.88
N ALA A 535 -39.87 7.17 -2.55
CA ALA A 535 -40.83 8.04 -1.86
C ALA A 535 -41.76 7.28 -0.90
N LEU A 536 -42.29 6.12 -1.31
CA LEU A 536 -43.14 5.28 -0.47
C LEU A 536 -42.39 4.75 0.77
N LEU A 537 -41.14 4.33 0.58
CA LEU A 537 -40.28 3.82 1.65
C LEU A 537 -39.88 4.93 2.62
N GLU A 538 -39.49 6.11 2.11
CA GLU A 538 -39.11 7.27 2.91
C GLU A 538 -40.30 7.83 3.71
N GLU A 539 -41.50 7.90 3.11
CA GLU A 539 -42.72 8.30 3.80
C GLU A 539 -43.03 7.34 4.97
N PHE A 540 -42.94 6.04 4.73
CA PHE A 540 -43.16 5.05 5.79
C PHE A 540 -42.09 5.13 6.88
N TYR A 541 -40.82 5.25 6.49
CA TYR A 541 -39.68 5.36 7.39
C TYR A 541 -39.79 6.61 8.30
N ALA A 542 -40.16 7.76 7.74
CA ALA A 542 -40.37 9.00 8.50
C ALA A 542 -41.49 8.85 9.55
N GLY A 543 -42.48 8.01 9.28
CA GLY A 543 -43.56 7.68 10.22
C GLY A 543 -43.15 6.74 11.36
N LEU A 544 -42.01 6.04 11.26
CA LEU A 544 -41.47 5.20 12.33
C LEU A 544 -40.72 6.07 13.36
N ALA A 545 -41.45 6.85 14.16
CA ALA A 545 -40.87 7.63 15.25
C ALA A 545 -40.53 6.75 16.47
N ILE A 546 -39.36 6.96 17.06
CA ILE A 546 -39.01 6.40 18.38
C ILE A 546 -39.43 7.44 19.42
N ASP A 547 -40.53 7.20 20.13
CA ASP A 547 -40.85 7.98 21.32
C ASP A 547 -39.97 7.48 22.48
N ALA A 548 -38.98 8.28 22.86
CA ALA A 548 -38.06 7.97 23.94
C ALA A 548 -38.73 7.92 25.33
N SER A 549 -39.99 8.37 25.45
CA SER A 549 -40.71 8.52 26.72
C SER A 549 -41.82 7.47 26.94
N GLY A 550 -42.10 6.62 25.95
CA GLY A 550 -43.20 5.64 25.97
C GLY A 550 -42.76 4.19 25.68
N SER A 551 -43.67 3.23 25.87
CA SER A 551 -43.39 1.83 25.49
C SER A 551 -43.30 1.71 23.96
N PRO A 552 -42.31 0.99 23.40
CA PRO A 552 -42.14 0.84 21.95
C PRO A 552 -43.34 0.15 21.27
N ARG A 553 -44.18 -0.51 22.06
CA ARG A 553 -45.42 -1.16 21.62
C ARG A 553 -46.51 -0.16 21.22
N GLN A 554 -46.44 1.06 21.75
CA GLN A 554 -47.38 2.14 21.41
C GLN A 554 -47.00 2.81 20.09
N SER A 555 -45.70 2.99 19.84
CA SER A 555 -45.17 3.63 18.62
C SER A 555 -45.13 2.68 17.42
N TRP A 556 -44.92 1.37 17.64
CA TRP A 556 -44.86 0.39 16.55
C TRP A 556 -45.83 -0.77 16.77
N THR A 557 -47.11 -0.53 16.54
CA THR A 557 -48.20 -1.50 16.76
C THR A 557 -48.24 -2.63 15.71
N ALA A 558 -49.10 -3.64 15.93
CA ALA A 558 -49.36 -4.70 14.94
C ALA A 558 -49.85 -4.13 13.59
N ALA A 559 -50.77 -3.16 13.62
CA ALA A 559 -51.28 -2.51 12.41
C ALA A 559 -50.17 -1.79 11.63
N HIS A 560 -49.18 -1.19 12.30
CA HIS A 560 -48.02 -0.61 11.62
C HIS A 560 -47.18 -1.67 10.90
N ARG A 561 -46.95 -2.82 11.54
CA ARG A 561 -46.21 -3.93 10.93
C ARG A 561 -46.95 -4.57 9.76
N GLU A 562 -48.26 -4.76 9.87
CA GLU A 562 -49.11 -5.23 8.78
C GLU A 562 -49.05 -4.28 7.59
N LYS A 563 -49.17 -2.97 7.83
CA LYS A 563 -49.02 -1.94 6.78
C LYS A 563 -47.63 -1.95 6.14
N GLN A 564 -46.57 -2.21 6.92
CA GLN A 564 -45.21 -2.37 6.36
C GLN A 564 -45.09 -3.63 5.52
N ALA A 565 -45.69 -4.74 5.95
CA ALA A 565 -45.70 -5.99 5.19
C ALA A 565 -46.42 -5.84 3.84
N GLU A 566 -47.51 -5.07 3.79
CA GLU A 566 -48.17 -4.67 2.55
C GLU A 566 -47.26 -3.81 1.67
N LEU A 567 -46.55 -2.84 2.26
CA LEU A 567 -45.57 -2.02 1.54
C LEU A 567 -44.45 -2.86 0.94
N LEU A 568 -43.88 -3.83 1.68
CA LEU A 568 -42.84 -4.73 1.15
C LEU A 568 -43.37 -5.61 0.00
N THR A 569 -44.64 -6.03 0.06
CA THR A 569 -45.30 -6.76 -1.04
C THR A 569 -45.46 -5.88 -2.28
N LEU A 570 -45.83 -4.61 -2.10
CA LEU A 570 -45.87 -3.64 -3.19
C LEU A 570 -44.47 -3.39 -3.77
N VAL A 571 -43.45 -3.21 -2.92
CA VAL A 571 -42.05 -3.04 -3.35
C VAL A 571 -41.60 -4.24 -4.17
N ALA A 572 -41.84 -5.47 -3.72
CA ALA A 572 -41.51 -6.67 -4.50
C ALA A 572 -42.18 -6.67 -5.88
N SER A 573 -43.45 -6.28 -5.97
CA SER A 573 -44.18 -6.19 -7.25
C SER A 573 -43.58 -5.12 -8.18
N LEU A 574 -43.16 -3.98 -7.63
CA LEU A 574 -42.51 -2.91 -8.38
C LEU A 574 -41.09 -3.33 -8.83
N GLU A 575 -40.36 -4.12 -8.02
CA GLU A 575 -39.08 -4.70 -8.43
C GLU A 575 -39.20 -5.63 -9.64
N GLU A 576 -40.27 -6.43 -9.72
CA GLU A 576 -40.57 -7.32 -10.87
C GLU A 576 -40.86 -6.54 -12.15
N LEU A 577 -41.55 -5.39 -12.06
CA LEU A 577 -41.68 -4.47 -13.17
C LEU A 577 -40.31 -3.91 -13.58
N GLY A 578 -39.48 -3.55 -12.60
CA GLY A 578 -38.08 -3.16 -12.84
C GLY A 578 -37.26 -4.28 -13.50
N ASP A 579 -37.49 -5.55 -13.18
CA ASP A 579 -36.83 -6.72 -13.82
C ASP A 579 -37.19 -6.75 -15.31
N THR A 580 -38.47 -6.55 -15.62
CA THR A 580 -38.98 -6.57 -16.99
C THR A 580 -38.38 -5.45 -17.83
N LEU A 581 -38.31 -4.24 -17.27
CA LEU A 581 -37.69 -3.09 -17.93
C LEU A 581 -36.17 -3.24 -18.08
N ALA A 582 -35.48 -3.78 -17.06
CA ALA A 582 -34.05 -4.02 -17.15
C ALA A 582 -33.70 -5.04 -18.25
N ARG A 583 -34.50 -6.12 -18.38
CA ARG A 583 -34.34 -7.11 -19.45
C ARG A 583 -34.57 -6.50 -20.82
N SER A 584 -35.61 -5.70 -21.01
CA SER A 584 -35.89 -5.07 -22.31
C SER A 584 -34.75 -4.16 -22.77
N VAL A 585 -34.09 -3.45 -21.84
CA VAL A 585 -32.89 -2.64 -22.14
C VAL A 585 -31.70 -3.52 -22.52
N LEU A 586 -31.47 -4.62 -21.81
CA LEU A 586 -30.35 -5.53 -22.05
C LEU A 586 -30.49 -6.34 -23.34
N ASP A 587 -31.70 -6.71 -23.72
CA ASP A 587 -32.00 -7.50 -24.93
C ASP A 587 -31.76 -6.73 -26.24
N LEU A 588 -31.82 -5.39 -26.20
CA LEU A 588 -31.49 -4.53 -27.34
C LEU A 588 -29.98 -4.55 -27.69
N GLY A 589 -29.13 -4.95 -26.74
CA GLY A 589 -27.68 -5.10 -26.93
C GLY A 589 -26.90 -3.78 -27.17
N PRO A 590 -25.57 -3.80 -27.00
CA PRO A 590 -24.71 -2.63 -27.27
C PRO A 590 -24.52 -2.30 -28.76
N GLY A 591 -25.09 -3.10 -29.68
CA GLY A 591 -24.93 -2.95 -31.14
C GLY A 591 -26.19 -2.58 -31.91
N GLN A 592 -27.33 -2.36 -31.24
CA GLN A 592 -28.56 -1.80 -31.85
C GLN A 592 -28.97 -0.45 -31.23
N ASN A 593 -28.10 0.13 -30.40
CA ASN A 593 -28.30 1.40 -29.68
C ASN A 593 -27.38 2.50 -30.18
#